data_AF-A0A2T0MPM7-F1
#
_entry.id   AF-A0A2T0MPM7-F1
#
_cell.length_a   1.000
_cell.length_b   1.000
_cell.length_c   1.000
_cell.angle_alpha   90.00
_cell.angle_beta   90.00
_cell.angle_gamma   90.00
#
_symmetry.space_group_name_H-M   'P 1'
#
loop_
_entity.id
_entity.type
_entity.pdbx_description
1 polymer ?
#
loop_
_entity_poly.entity_id
_entity_poly.type
_entity_poly.pdbx_seq_one_letter_code
_entity_poly.pdbx_strand_id
1 'polypeptide(L)'
;MVVGLALVGVLGYLVVNVVVGVVALSLESTVAIGVGGGVLAVRGIGAGVVLVRLRRSWSVGLGLGLMIGWGLASIVSAGFCTGLNPEMYT
;
A
#
# COMPACT_ATOMS: atom_id res chain seq x y z
N MET A 1 -20.60 8.22 -4.95
CA MET A 1 -19.26 8.80 -5.20
C MET A 1 -18.18 8.21 -4.30
N VAL A 2 -18.31 8.31 -2.97
CA VAL A 2 -17.27 7.89 -2.00
C VAL A 2 -16.87 6.41 -2.15
N VAL A 3 -17.85 5.49 -2.25
CA VAL A 3 -17.59 4.05 -2.40
C VAL A 3 -16.83 3.72 -3.70
N GLY A 4 -17.21 4.34 -4.81
CA GLY A 4 -16.50 4.16 -6.09
C GLY A 4 -15.05 4.61 -6.01
N LEU A 5 -14.80 5.74 -5.34
CA LEU A 5 -13.43 6.23 -5.12
C LEU A 5 -12.65 5.36 -4.14
N ALA A 6 -13.30 4.73 -3.17
CA ALA A 6 -12.65 3.72 -2.33
C ALA A 6 -12.21 2.50 -3.14
N LEU A 7 -13.03 2.00 -4.05
CA LEU A 7 -12.65 0.91 -4.97
C LEU A 7 -11.46 1.32 -5.86
N VAL A 8 -11.48 2.53 -6.41
CA VAL A 8 -10.35 3.08 -7.18
C VAL A 8 -9.08 3.14 -6.31
N GLY A 9 -9.19 3.57 -5.06
CA GLY A 9 -8.07 3.58 -4.12
C GLY A 9 -7.52 2.18 -3.83
N VAL A 10 -8.38 1.19 -3.62
CA VAL A 10 -7.95 -0.21 -3.39
C VAL A 10 -7.21 -0.76 -4.61
N LEU A 11 -7.84 -0.70 -5.80
CA LEU A 11 -7.25 -1.22 -7.02
C LEU A 11 -5.96 -0.49 -7.38
N GLY A 12 -5.95 0.83 -7.24
CA GLY A 12 -4.77 1.66 -7.46
C GLY A 12 -3.62 1.28 -6.51
N TYR A 13 -3.92 1.02 -5.24
CA TYR A 13 -2.91 0.54 -4.29
C TYR A 13 -2.36 -0.82 -4.71
N LEU A 14 -3.21 -1.78 -5.09
CA LEU A 14 -2.77 -3.13 -5.50
C LEU A 14 -1.84 -3.10 -6.71
N VAL A 15 -2.14 -2.26 -7.71
CA VAL A 15 -1.25 -2.08 -8.88
C VAL A 15 0.12 -1.56 -8.44
N VAL A 16 0.14 -0.52 -7.61
CA VAL A 16 1.42 0.03 -7.10
C VAL A 16 2.16 -1.00 -6.25
N ASN A 17 1.45 -1.77 -5.43
CA ASN A 17 2.01 -2.82 -4.59
C ASN A 17 2.73 -3.88 -5.42
N VAL A 18 2.10 -4.39 -6.47
CA VAL A 18 2.73 -5.38 -7.36
C VAL A 18 3.98 -4.80 -8.02
N VAL A 19 3.91 -3.57 -8.54
CA VAL A 19 5.06 -2.93 -9.21
C VAL A 19 6.23 -2.75 -8.24
N VAL A 20 5.99 -2.16 -7.07
CA VAL A 20 7.05 -1.91 -6.08
C VAL A 20 7.57 -3.23 -5.50
N GLY A 21 6.69 -4.20 -5.23
CA GLY A 21 7.06 -5.52 -4.73
C GLY A 21 7.96 -6.27 -5.71
N VAL A 22 7.60 -6.32 -6.99
CA VAL A 22 8.43 -6.96 -8.03
C VAL A 22 9.79 -6.27 -8.15
N VAL A 23 9.83 -4.94 -8.15
CA VAL A 23 11.11 -4.19 -8.23
C VAL A 23 11.98 -4.48 -7.01
N ALA A 24 11.40 -4.45 -5.80
CA ALA A 24 12.15 -4.71 -4.57
C ALA A 24 12.71 -6.14 -4.53
N LEU A 25 11.92 -7.13 -4.94
CA LEU A 25 12.33 -8.53 -5.01
C LEU A 25 13.42 -8.77 -6.07
N SER A 26 13.35 -8.07 -7.21
CA SER A 26 14.34 -8.21 -8.29
C SER A 26 15.73 -7.68 -7.93
N LEU A 27 15.84 -6.88 -6.87
CA LEU A 27 17.10 -6.31 -6.41
C LEU A 27 17.86 -7.22 -5.42
N GLU A 28 17.23 -8.31 -4.96
CA GLU A 28 17.83 -9.31 -4.06
C GLU A 28 18.53 -8.69 -2.83
N SER A 29 18.02 -7.55 -2.36
CA SER A 29 18.62 -6.76 -1.29
C SER A 29 17.61 -6.53 -0.18
N THR A 30 17.97 -6.93 1.04
CA THR A 30 17.18 -6.68 2.25
C THR A 30 16.90 -5.19 2.48
N VAL A 31 17.84 -4.32 2.12
CA VAL A 31 17.64 -2.86 2.16
C VAL A 31 16.58 -2.43 1.16
N ALA A 32 16.61 -2.96 -0.08
CA ALA A 32 15.61 -2.65 -1.09
C ALA A 32 14.20 -3.11 -0.68
N ILE A 33 14.08 -4.28 -0.05
CA ILE A 33 12.81 -4.79 0.50
C ILE A 33 12.30 -3.85 1.61
N GLY A 34 13.17 -3.45 2.54
CA GLY A 34 12.81 -2.53 3.62
C GLY A 34 12.37 -1.15 3.12
N VAL A 35 13.09 -0.58 2.15
CA VAL A 35 12.73 0.70 1.52
C VAL A 35 11.41 0.56 0.75
N GLY A 36 11.24 -0.52 -0.03
CA GLY A 36 10.01 -0.80 -0.76
C GLY A 36 8.80 -0.90 0.17
N GLY A 37 8.93 -1.66 1.27
CA GLY A 37 7.88 -1.78 2.28
C GLY A 37 7.56 -0.45 2.96
N GLY A 38 8.59 0.34 3.29
CA GLY A 38 8.42 1.69 3.83
C GLY A 38 7.64 2.62 2.88
N VAL A 39 8.01 2.66 1.59
CA VAL A 39 7.31 3.45 0.57
C VAL A 39 5.86 3.01 0.43
N LEU A 40 5.60 1.69 0.44
CA LEU A 40 4.25 1.14 0.36
C LEU A 40 3.41 1.46 1.59
N ALA A 41 3.98 1.46 2.79
CA ALA A 41 3.31 1.87 4.02
C ALA A 41 2.99 3.37 4.05
N VAL A 42 3.95 4.21 3.66
CA VAL A 42 3.74 5.67 3.54
C VAL A 42 2.65 5.97 2.51
N ARG A 43 2.61 5.25 1.39
CA ARG A 43 1.59 5.47 0.35
C ARG A 43 0.21 4.93 0.74
N GLY A 44 0.14 3.79 1.41
CA GLY A 44 -1.11 3.20 1.88
C GLY A 44 -1.71 3.96 3.06
N ILE A 45 -0.96 4.03 4.16
CA ILE A 45 -1.41 4.64 5.42
C ILE A 45 -1.16 6.15 5.42
N GLY A 46 0.06 6.59 5.11
CA GLY A 46 0.42 8.01 5.19
C GLY A 46 -0.45 8.87 4.26
N ALA A 47 -0.44 8.57 2.96
CA ALA A 47 -1.29 9.29 2.01
C ALA A 47 -2.79 9.06 2.29
N GLY A 48 -3.18 7.86 2.70
CA GLY A 48 -4.56 7.54 3.10
C GLY A 48 -5.08 8.44 4.22
N VAL A 49 -4.31 8.57 5.30
CA VAL A 49 -4.63 9.44 6.45
C VAL A 49 -4.70 10.91 6.01
N VAL A 50 -3.72 11.40 5.25
CA VAL A 50 -3.72 12.78 4.75
C VAL A 50 -4.97 13.06 3.90
N LEU A 51 -5.33 12.16 3.00
CA LEU A 51 -6.51 12.30 2.13
C LEU A 51 -7.83 12.30 2.92
N VAL A 52 -7.94 11.48 3.97
CA VAL A 52 -9.10 11.51 4.86
C VAL A 52 -9.18 12.82 5.65
N ARG A 53 -8.04 13.38 6.07
CA ARG A 53 -7.98 14.65 6.83
C ARG A 53 -8.38 15.88 6.01
N LEU A 54 -8.34 15.82 4.68
CA LEU A 54 -8.84 16.90 3.81
C LEU A 54 -10.36 17.08 3.89
N ARG A 55 -11.11 16.11 4.46
CA ARG A 55 -12.57 16.16 4.71
C ARG A 55 -13.42 16.48 3.46
N ARG A 56 -12.91 16.21 2.26
CA ARG A 56 -13.69 16.26 1.02
C ARG A 56 -14.22 14.86 0.72
N SER A 57 -15.45 14.76 0.24
CA SER A 57 -16.08 13.47 -0.09
C SER A 57 -15.24 12.65 -1.09
N TRP A 58 -14.56 13.31 -2.03
CA TRP A 58 -13.68 12.65 -2.99
C TRP A 58 -12.39 12.10 -2.35
N SER A 59 -11.77 12.88 -1.47
CA SER A 59 -10.49 12.53 -0.85
C SER A 59 -10.65 11.45 0.21
N VAL A 60 -11.76 11.49 0.97
CA VAL A 60 -12.09 10.47 1.97
C VAL A 60 -12.27 9.11 1.32
N GLY A 61 -12.97 9.02 0.18
CA GLY A 61 -13.15 7.77 -0.54
C GLY A 61 -11.80 7.17 -0.96
N LEU A 62 -10.97 7.94 -1.67
CA LEU A 62 -9.64 7.48 -2.09
C LEU A 62 -8.75 7.10 -0.90
N GLY A 63 -8.73 7.92 0.16
CA GLY A 63 -7.90 7.68 1.33
C GLY A 63 -8.25 6.40 2.06
N LEU A 64 -9.55 6.15 2.26
CA LEU A 64 -10.03 4.88 2.81
C LEU A 64 -9.65 3.71 1.88
N GLY A 65 -9.80 3.88 0.56
CA GLY A 65 -9.42 2.88 -0.42
C GLY A 65 -7.94 2.49 -0.36
N LEU A 66 -7.03 3.46 -0.24
CA LEU A 66 -5.59 3.19 -0.11
C LEU A 66 -5.26 2.41 1.16
N MET A 67 -5.88 2.77 2.29
CA MET A 67 -5.66 2.08 3.57
C MET A 67 -6.20 0.65 3.54
N ILE A 68 -7.38 0.45 2.94
CA ILE A 68 -7.98 -0.88 2.76
C ILE A 68 -7.10 -1.71 1.81
N GLY A 69 -6.64 -1.14 0.70
CA GLY A 69 -5.75 -1.82 -0.24
C GLY A 69 -4.45 -2.27 0.41
N TRP A 70 -3.84 -1.43 1.24
CA TRP A 70 -2.64 -1.78 2.03
C TRP A 70 -2.89 -2.94 3.00
N GLY A 71 -4.02 -2.90 3.72
CA GLY A 71 -4.41 -3.97 4.63
C GLY A 71 -4.66 -5.29 3.90
N LEU A 72 -5.44 -5.26 2.81
CA LEU A 72 -5.74 -6.44 2.01
C LEU A 72 -4.48 -7.07 1.40
N ALA A 73 -3.62 -6.27 0.79
CA ALA A 73 -2.35 -6.76 0.24
C ALA A 73 -1.51 -7.43 1.33
N SER A 74 -1.40 -6.81 2.51
CA SER A 74 -0.65 -7.35 3.64
C SER A 74 -1.20 -8.70 4.12
N ILE A 75 -2.53 -8.83 4.25
CA ILE A 75 -3.16 -10.06 4.71
C ILE A 75 -3.02 -11.18 3.67
N VAL A 76 -3.35 -10.89 2.41
CA VAL A 76 -3.36 -11.91 1.33
C VAL A 76 -1.94 -12.40 1.03
N SER A 77 -0.94 -11.52 1.09
CA SER A 77 0.46 -11.91 0.84
C SER A 77 1.23 -12.32 2.10
N ALA A 78 0.58 -12.42 3.27
CA ALA A 78 1.27 -12.59 4.56
C ALA A 78 2.46 -11.60 4.75
N GLY A 79 2.32 -10.37 4.25
CA GLY A 79 3.35 -9.34 4.34
C GLY A 79 4.51 -9.43 3.33
N PHE A 80 4.58 -10.46 2.47
CA PHE A 80 5.65 -10.60 1.47
C PHE A 80 5.67 -9.45 0.44
N CYS A 81 4.52 -9.11 -0.15
CA CYS A 81 4.44 -8.06 -1.18
C CYS A 81 4.48 -6.65 -0.59
N THR A 82 4.29 -6.50 0.72
CA THR A 82 4.34 -5.22 1.43
C THR A 82 5.64 -5.02 2.21
N GLY A 83 6.57 -5.98 2.18
CA GLY A 83 7.84 -5.92 2.93
C GLY A 83 7.65 -5.94 4.45
N LEU A 84 6.52 -6.44 4.95
CA LEU A 84 6.22 -6.55 6.38
C LEU A 84 6.65 -7.89 6.97
N ASN A 85 6.86 -8.90 6.14
CA ASN A 85 7.22 -10.23 6.63
C ASN A 85 8.67 -10.23 7.19
N PRO A 86 8.89 -10.58 8.47
CA PRO A 86 10.23 -10.65 9.07
C PRO A 86 11.15 -11.67 8.37
N GLU A 87 10.61 -12.75 7.81
CA GLU A 87 11.37 -13.78 7.08
C GLU A 87 12.08 -13.25 5.83
N MET A 88 11.75 -12.02 5.39
CA MET A 88 12.39 -11.34 4.27
C MET A 88 13.69 -10.63 4.64
N TYR A 89 14.03 -10.60 5.94
CA TYR A 89 15.19 -9.87 6.48
C TYR A 89 16.22 -10.76 7.18
N THR A 90 16.01 -12.07 7.12
CA THR A 90 16.90 -13.12 7.64
C THR A 90 17.70 -13.72 6.51
#